data_AF-Q2F4B5-F1
#
_entry.id   AF-Q2F4B5-F1
#
_cell.length_a   1.000
_cell.length_b   1.000
_cell.length_c   1.000
_cell.angle_alpha   90.00
_cell.angle_beta   90.00
_cell.angle_gamma   90.00
#
_symmetry.space_group_name_H-M   'P 1'
#
loop_
_entity.id
_entity.type
_entity.pdbx_description
1 polymer ?
#
loop_
_entity_poly.entity_id
_entity_poly.type
_entity_poly.pdbx_seq_one_letter_code
_entity_poly.pdbx_strand_id
1 'polypeptide(L)'
;PAENVLILLISYSPSQLLPMIRSRLQAFSVSHVTPVQSMQAMQQLLPNTDTATLQQVSELSGYAPFLALQMLHSEWYQHRQTWIDSFQAVRSGQRMPVQASNYWQKTLTLTDFLYLSQALLVPLAV
;
A
#
# COMPACT_ATOMS: atom_id res chain seq x y z
N PRO A 1 -21.19 -12.93 -28.91
CA PRO A 1 -20.59 -14.14 -28.28
C PRO A 1 -21.29 -15.38 -28.82
N ALA A 2 -20.60 -16.52 -28.92
CA ALA A 2 -21.24 -17.80 -29.23
C ALA A 2 -22.17 -18.23 -28.08
N GLU A 3 -23.02 -19.23 -28.31
CA GLU A 3 -23.86 -19.79 -27.25
C GLU A 3 -23.00 -20.28 -26.07
N ASN A 4 -23.50 -20.07 -24.84
CA ASN A 4 -22.83 -20.41 -23.58
C ASN A 4 -21.50 -19.70 -23.29
N VAL A 5 -21.28 -18.50 -23.84
CA VAL A 5 -20.11 -17.65 -23.51
C VAL A 5 -20.54 -16.45 -22.66
N LEU A 6 -19.97 -16.36 -21.45
CA LEU A 6 -20.09 -15.18 -20.58
C LEU A 6 -18.82 -14.32 -20.68
N ILE A 7 -18.97 -13.02 -20.88
CA ILE A 7 -17.86 -12.06 -20.93
C ILE A 7 -17.96 -11.17 -19.69
N LEU A 8 -16.90 -11.14 -18.88
CA LEU A 8 -16.74 -10.19 -17.79
C LEU A 8 -15.62 -9.21 -18.14
N LEU A 9 -15.95 -7.92 -18.13
CA LEU A 9 -14.97 -6.85 -18.31
C LEU A 9 -14.81 -6.10 -17.00
N ILE A 10 -13.56 -5.97 -16.54
CA ILE A 10 -13.19 -5.20 -15.34
C ILE A 10 -12.40 -3.99 -15.79
N SER A 11 -12.81 -2.79 -15.36
CA SER A 11 -12.11 -1.55 -15.68
C SER A 11 -12.14 -0.60 -14.49
N TYR A 12 -10.99 0.04 -14.24
CA TYR A 12 -10.86 1.12 -13.27
C TYR A 12 -11.48 2.44 -13.79
N SER A 13 -11.63 2.59 -15.11
CA SER A 13 -12.17 3.80 -15.73
C SER A 13 -13.13 3.45 -16.86
N PRO A 14 -14.38 3.04 -16.53
CA PRO A 14 -15.38 2.64 -17.53
C PRO A 14 -15.71 3.72 -18.56
N SER A 15 -15.47 5.00 -18.23
CA SER A 15 -15.66 6.14 -19.12
C SER A 15 -14.70 6.16 -20.31
N GLN A 16 -13.52 5.53 -20.19
CA GLN A 16 -12.52 5.46 -21.26
C GLN A 16 -12.76 4.33 -22.26
N LEU A 17 -13.76 3.47 -22.01
CA LEU A 17 -14.13 2.42 -22.96
C LEU A 17 -14.78 3.03 -24.20
N LEU A 18 -14.45 2.46 -25.37
CA LEU A 18 -15.06 2.84 -26.63
C LEU A 18 -16.60 2.73 -26.53
N PRO A 19 -17.35 3.73 -27.03
CA PRO A 19 -18.82 3.73 -26.93
C PRO A 19 -19.48 2.46 -27.47
N MET A 20 -18.92 1.86 -28.53
CA MET A 20 -19.42 0.63 -29.15
C MET A 20 -19.27 -0.62 -28.27
N ILE A 21 -18.27 -0.64 -27.37
CA ILE A 21 -18.09 -1.71 -26.38
C ILE A 21 -19.04 -1.44 -25.21
N ARG A 22 -19.08 -0.19 -24.72
CA ARG A 22 -19.89 0.20 -23.57
C ARG A 22 -21.40 -0.04 -23.78
N SER A 23 -21.91 0.17 -24.99
CA SER A 23 -23.33 -0.05 -25.31
C SER A 23 -23.78 -1.51 -25.34
N ARG A 24 -22.82 -2.46 -25.38
CA ARG A 24 -23.08 -3.90 -25.45
C ARG A 24 -22.87 -4.63 -24.12
N LEU A 25 -22.55 -3.90 -23.06
CA LEU A 25 -22.26 -4.45 -21.74
C LEU A 25 -23.29 -3.97 -20.72
N GLN A 26 -23.63 -4.83 -19.77
CA GLN A 26 -24.30 -4.41 -18.55
C GLN A 26 -23.25 -3.84 -17.59
N ALA A 27 -23.47 -2.62 -17.12
CA ALA A 27 -22.59 -1.99 -16.14
C ALA A 27 -23.02 -2.37 -14.72
N PHE A 28 -22.05 -2.79 -13.91
CA PHE A 28 -22.20 -2.97 -12.48
C PHE A 28 -21.07 -2.21 -11.78
N SER A 29 -21.41 -1.26 -10.92
CA SER A 29 -20.43 -0.52 -10.14
C SER A 29 -20.09 -1.32 -8.90
N VAL A 30 -18.84 -1.73 -8.76
CA VAL A 30 -18.35 -2.31 -7.51
C VAL A 30 -18.21 -1.17 -6.50
N SER A 31 -18.98 -1.23 -5.42
CA SER A 31 -18.93 -0.24 -4.35
C SER A 31 -17.55 -0.18 -3.69
N HIS A 32 -17.17 0.99 -3.19
CA HIS A 32 -15.93 1.15 -2.43
C HIS A 32 -16.00 0.37 -1.10
N VAL A 33 -14.90 -0.27 -0.74
CA VAL A 33 -14.73 -0.88 0.59
C VAL A 33 -14.57 0.23 1.62
N THR A 34 -15.42 0.25 2.63
CA THR A 34 -15.29 1.23 3.72
C THR A 34 -14.08 0.88 4.60
N PRO A 35 -13.46 1.85 5.30
CA PRO A 35 -12.39 1.57 6.26
C PRO A 35 -12.77 0.49 7.29
N VAL A 36 -14.02 0.48 7.74
CA VAL A 36 -14.53 -0.52 8.69
C VAL A 36 -14.56 -1.93 8.07
N GLN A 37 -15.08 -2.07 6.86
CA GLN A 37 -15.08 -3.34 6.14
C GLN A 37 -13.66 -3.83 5.83
N SER A 38 -12.77 -2.90 5.49
CA SER A 38 -11.36 -3.18 5.24
C SER A 38 -10.66 -3.69 6.50
N MET A 39 -10.86 -3.02 7.64
CA MET A 39 -10.34 -3.46 8.94
C MET A 39 -10.85 -4.86 9.32
N GLN A 40 -12.15 -5.13 9.12
CA GLN A 40 -12.72 -6.45 9.36
C GLN A 40 -12.09 -7.52 8.46
N ALA A 41 -11.90 -7.23 7.18
CA ALA A 41 -11.23 -8.14 6.25
C ALA A 41 -9.76 -8.37 6.65
N MET A 42 -9.04 -7.32 7.07
CA MET A 42 -7.66 -7.44 7.53
C MET A 42 -7.55 -8.29 8.80
N GLN A 43 -8.45 -8.16 9.77
CA GLN A 43 -8.49 -9.04 10.95
C GLN A 43 -8.68 -10.51 10.57
N GLN A 44 -9.47 -10.79 9.52
CA GLN A 44 -9.66 -12.15 9.01
C GLN A 44 -8.44 -12.68 8.25
N LEU A 45 -7.78 -11.84 7.45
CA LEU A 45 -6.60 -12.22 6.67
C LEU A 45 -5.33 -12.33 7.53
N LEU A 46 -5.28 -11.60 8.64
CA LEU A 46 -4.11 -11.47 9.53
C LEU A 46 -4.48 -11.77 11.00
N PRO A 47 -4.99 -12.99 11.30
CA PRO A 47 -5.56 -13.29 12.63
C PRO A 47 -4.54 -13.29 13.76
N ASN A 48 -3.24 -13.42 13.44
CA ASN A 48 -2.15 -13.47 14.41
C ASN A 48 -1.40 -12.13 14.55
N THR A 49 -1.85 -11.08 13.86
CA THR A 49 -1.25 -9.74 13.95
C THR A 49 -1.88 -8.98 15.11
N ASP A 50 -1.05 -8.38 15.96
CA ASP A 50 -1.53 -7.57 17.06
C ASP A 50 -2.29 -6.33 16.56
N THR A 51 -3.22 -5.84 17.38
CA THR A 51 -4.11 -4.73 16.99
C THR A 51 -3.35 -3.46 16.62
N ALA A 52 -2.22 -3.18 17.27
CA ALA A 52 -1.45 -1.97 17.00
C ALA A 52 -0.74 -2.04 15.64
N THR A 53 -0.10 -3.16 15.32
CA THR A 53 0.49 -3.42 14.00
C THR A 53 -0.59 -3.41 12.92
N LEU A 54 -1.74 -4.04 13.19
CA LEU A 54 -2.86 -4.09 12.25
C LEU A 54 -3.37 -2.69 11.94
N GLN A 55 -3.58 -1.85 12.96
CA GLN A 55 -4.02 -0.47 12.77
C GLN A 55 -2.97 0.34 11.99
N GLN A 56 -1.70 0.23 12.36
CA GLN A 56 -0.61 0.93 11.66
C GLN A 56 -0.54 0.56 10.18
N VAL A 57 -0.57 -0.74 9.84
CA VAL A 57 -0.49 -1.16 8.43
C VAL A 57 -1.77 -0.78 7.66
N SER A 58 -2.91 -0.74 8.34
CA SER A 58 -4.19 -0.31 7.73
C SER A 58 -4.16 1.15 7.33
N GLU A 59 -3.66 2.01 8.21
CA GLU A 59 -3.50 3.45 7.93
C GLU A 59 -2.47 3.67 6.82
N LEU A 60 -1.32 2.99 6.88
CA LEU A 60 -0.25 3.12 5.88
C LEU A 60 -0.63 2.60 4.50
N SER A 61 -1.48 1.58 4.42
CA SER A 61 -2.00 1.03 3.16
C SER A 61 -3.20 1.80 2.61
N GLY A 62 -3.67 2.86 3.29
CA GLY A 62 -4.88 3.57 2.91
C GLY A 62 -6.12 2.69 2.98
N TYR A 63 -6.18 1.78 3.96
CA TYR A 63 -7.23 0.78 4.12
C TYR A 63 -7.38 -0.16 2.91
N ALA A 64 -6.28 -0.53 2.25
CA ALA A 64 -6.27 -1.56 1.21
C ALA A 64 -5.75 -2.91 1.79
N PRO A 65 -6.61 -3.92 2.04
CA PRO A 65 -6.23 -5.13 2.78
C PRO A 65 -5.09 -5.93 2.15
N PHE A 66 -5.12 -6.07 0.82
CA PHE A 66 -4.10 -6.82 0.10
C PHE A 66 -2.76 -6.09 0.05
N LEU A 67 -2.79 -4.75 0.01
CA LEU A 67 -1.59 -3.95 0.12
C LEU A 67 -1.00 -4.07 1.53
N ALA A 68 -1.83 -3.99 2.57
CA ALA A 68 -1.39 -4.20 3.95
C ALA A 68 -0.73 -5.57 4.15
N LEU A 69 -1.33 -6.64 3.59
CA LEU A 69 -0.74 -7.98 3.60
C LEU A 69 0.63 -7.99 2.91
N GLN A 70 0.73 -7.42 1.71
CA GLN A 70 2.00 -7.34 0.98
C GLN A 70 3.06 -6.54 1.75
N MET A 71 2.67 -5.45 2.40
CA MET A 71 3.55 -4.63 3.23
C MET A 71 4.13 -5.44 4.39
N LEU A 72 3.32 -6.20 5.12
CA LEU A 72 3.79 -7.01 6.25
C LEU A 72 4.86 -8.04 5.85
N HIS A 73 4.74 -8.59 4.64
CA HIS A 73 5.70 -9.56 4.10
C HIS A 73 6.89 -8.93 3.38
N SER A 74 6.92 -7.60 3.23
CA SER A 74 8.00 -6.90 2.54
C SER A 74 9.20 -6.62 3.45
N GLU A 75 10.40 -6.71 2.88
CA GLU A 75 11.65 -6.41 3.59
C GLU A 75 11.70 -4.96 4.06
N TRP A 76 11.30 -4.02 3.20
CA TRP A 76 11.35 -2.59 3.51
C TRP A 76 10.50 -2.22 4.73
N TYR A 77 9.36 -2.89 4.93
CA TYR A 77 8.50 -2.63 6.08
C TYR A 77 9.20 -3.00 7.39
N GLN A 78 10.07 -4.01 7.41
CA GLN A 78 10.82 -4.38 8.61
C GLN A 78 11.81 -3.28 9.05
N HIS A 79 12.21 -2.39 8.13
CA HIS A 79 13.16 -1.31 8.40
C HIS A 79 12.52 0.00 8.91
N ARG A 80 11.21 0.03 9.20
CA ARG A 80 10.51 1.25 9.64
C ARG A 80 11.16 1.95 10.83
N GLN A 81 11.47 1.20 11.89
CA GLN A 81 12.07 1.79 13.08
C GLN A 81 13.47 2.33 12.78
N THR A 82 14.29 1.55 12.07
CA THR A 82 15.63 1.97 11.65
C THR A 82 15.61 3.22 10.78
N TRP A 83 14.59 3.39 9.92
CA TRP A 83 14.39 4.60 9.14
C TRP A 83 14.12 5.81 10.03
N ILE A 84 13.22 5.68 11.01
CA ILE A 84 12.91 6.75 11.97
C ILE A 84 14.17 7.14 12.75
N ASP A 85 14.91 6.16 13.27
CA ASP A 85 16.14 6.39 14.03
C ASP A 85 17.21 7.06 13.15
N SER A 86 17.37 6.59 11.91
CA SER A 86 18.28 7.18 10.94
C SER A 86 17.92 8.63 10.63
N PHE A 87 16.62 8.94 10.47
CA PHE A 87 16.15 10.30 10.21
C PHE A 87 16.40 11.21 11.41
N GLN A 88 16.13 10.72 12.64
CA GLN A 88 16.40 11.47 13.86
C GLN A 88 17.89 11.74 14.07
N ALA A 89 18.76 10.75 13.82
CA ALA A 89 20.21 10.89 13.95
C ALA A 89 20.80 11.90 12.94
N VAL A 90 20.25 11.95 11.72
CA VAL A 90 20.61 12.98 10.74
C VAL A 90 20.14 14.36 11.21
N ARG A 91 18.90 14.47 11.70
CA ARG A 91 18.34 15.74 12.20
C ARG A 91 19.09 16.28 13.42
N SER A 92 19.55 15.42 14.32
CA SER A 92 20.31 15.81 15.51
C SER A 92 21.80 16.06 15.26
N GLY A 93 22.28 15.84 14.03
CA GLY A 93 23.70 15.95 13.67
C GLY A 93 24.56 14.80 14.18
N GLN A 94 23.98 13.78 14.82
CA GLN A 94 24.70 12.58 15.28
C GLN A 94 25.19 11.72 14.10
N ARG A 95 24.58 11.86 12.93
CA ARG A 95 24.97 11.16 11.70
C ARG A 95 24.98 12.11 10.51
N MET A 96 26.05 12.06 9.71
CA MET A 96 26.10 12.86 8.49
C MET A 96 25.10 12.33 7.46
N PRO A 97 24.39 13.20 6.69
CA PRO A 97 23.45 12.76 5.65
C PRO A 97 24.06 11.78 4.64
N VAL A 98 25.32 12.00 4.25
CA VAL A 98 26.06 11.12 3.31
C VAL A 98 26.25 9.72 3.90
N GLN A 99 26.52 9.62 5.21
CA GLN A 99 26.68 8.32 5.88
C GLN A 99 25.35 7.57 5.96
N ALA A 100 24.24 8.27 6.23
CA ALA A 100 22.91 7.68 6.21
C ALA A 100 22.55 7.19 4.80
N SER A 101 22.84 7.99 3.76
CA SER A 101 22.62 7.60 2.37
C SER A 101 23.40 6.34 1.98
N ASN A 102 24.68 6.26 2.34
CA ASN A 102 25.52 5.08 2.07
C ASN A 102 25.02 3.82 2.78
N TYR A 103 24.42 3.95 3.96
CA TYR A 103 23.78 2.85 4.65
C TYR A 103 22.56 2.35 3.87
N TRP A 104 21.61 3.24 3.55
CA TRP A 104 20.37 2.84 2.88
C TRP A 104 20.57 2.28 1.48
N GLN A 105 21.56 2.78 0.73
CA GLN A 105 21.93 2.21 -0.58
C GLN A 105 22.40 0.75 -0.51
N LYS A 106 22.88 0.29 0.65
CA LYS A 106 23.30 -1.11 0.87
C LYS A 106 22.20 -1.96 1.49
N THR A 107 21.25 -1.35 2.17
CA THR A 107 20.17 -2.04 2.90
C THR A 107 18.96 -2.31 2.02
N LEU A 108 18.56 -1.35 1.16
CA LEU A 108 17.37 -1.45 0.35
C LEU A 108 17.63 -1.04 -1.10
N THR A 109 16.81 -1.55 -2.01
CA THR A 109 16.74 -1.00 -3.36
C THR A 109 16.22 0.44 -3.31
N LEU A 110 16.52 1.26 -4.33
CA LEU A 110 16.01 2.63 -4.39
C LEU A 110 14.48 2.67 -4.32
N THR A 111 13.81 1.76 -5.04
CA THR A 111 12.35 1.67 -5.06
C THR A 111 11.79 1.37 -3.67
N ASP A 112 12.36 0.38 -2.97
CA ASP A 112 11.94 0.02 -1.62
C ASP A 112 12.20 1.13 -0.60
N PHE A 113 13.33 1.82 -0.71
CA PHE A 113 13.64 2.97 0.11
C PHE A 113 12.66 4.13 -0.12
N LEU A 114 12.24 4.37 -1.36
CA LEU A 114 11.24 5.38 -1.70
C LEU A 114 9.86 5.01 -1.15
N TYR A 115 9.44 3.74 -1.26
CA TYR A 115 8.19 3.27 -0.65
C TYR A 115 8.20 3.44 0.87
N LEU A 116 9.27 3.00 1.52
CA LEU A 116 9.44 3.17 2.97
C LEU A 116 9.39 4.65 3.38
N SER A 117 10.10 5.51 2.64
CA SER A 117 10.14 6.95 2.93
C SER A 117 8.79 7.62 2.71
N GLN A 118 8.08 7.28 1.62
CA GLN A 118 6.73 7.80 1.36
C GLN A 118 5.76 7.35 2.44
N ALA A 119 5.77 6.06 2.80
CA ALA A 119 4.91 5.51 3.82
C ALA A 119 5.12 6.19 5.19
N LEU A 120 6.34 6.59 5.53
CA LEU A 120 6.64 7.22 6.81
C LEU A 120 6.51 8.76 6.80
N LEU A 121 6.63 9.41 5.65
CA LEU A 121 6.49 10.87 5.50
C LEU A 121 5.04 11.31 5.28
N VAL A 122 4.21 10.52 4.59
CA VAL A 122 2.80 10.86 4.35
C VAL A 122 1.98 10.99 5.64
N PRO A 123 2.16 10.13 6.68
CA PRO A 123 1.51 10.31 7.98
C PRO A 123 1.93 11.57 8.73
N LEU A 124 3.10 12.14 8.41
CA LEU A 124 3.65 13.34 9.06
C LEU A 124 3.14 14.65 8.44
N ALA A 125 2.37 14.58 7.34
CA ALA A 125 1.86 15.73 6.61
C ALA A 125 0.44 16.19 7.04
N VAL A 126 0.02 15.84 8.26
CA VAL A 126 -1.24 16.28 8.88
C VAL A 126 -0.96 17.06 10.15
#